data_AF-A0A6P6PMQ6-F1
#
_entry.id   AF-A0A6P6PMQ6-F1
#
_cell.length_a   1.000
_cell.length_b   1.000
_cell.length_c   1.000
_cell.angle_alpha   90.00
_cell.angle_beta   90.00
_cell.angle_gamma   90.00
#
_symmetry.space_group_name_H-M   'P 1'
#
loop_
_entity.id
_entity.type
_entity.pdbx_description
1 polymer ?
#
loop_
_entity_poly.entity_id
_entity_poly.type
_entity_poly.pdbx_seq_one_letter_code
_entity_poly.pdbx_strand_id
1 'polypeptide(L)'
;MLNALGFRIERKRSSLHLAGTGVFVTRGRAPKGSIVAMYPGTIYQVDEPIFFQSIRNPFVFRCIDGVLIDGNDRALSKTVYRSCSGRDRLGPFGLSDCSWLTSDPVNPLAVGQYVNNCSNEKAANVCYQEYDVPEGFPLELRQFLPNVNYRADTQRPLRCVVLVSLREINCGEELFSNYYTIVH
;
A
#
# COMPACT_ATOMS: atom_id res chain seq x y z
N MET A 1 16.88 -3.95 0.28
CA MET A 1 15.99 -3.72 1.45
C MET A 1 16.75 -3.73 2.77
N LEU A 2 17.28 -4.88 3.24
CA LEU A 2 17.95 -4.96 4.56
C LEU A 2 19.09 -3.95 4.75
N ASN A 3 19.96 -3.79 3.75
CA ASN A 3 21.09 -2.84 3.82
C ASN A 3 20.65 -1.36 3.79
N ALA A 4 19.45 -1.07 3.28
CA ALA A 4 18.96 0.30 3.12
C ALA A 4 18.02 0.72 4.28
N LEU A 5 17.15 -0.19 4.72
CA LEU A 5 16.11 0.08 5.72
C LEU A 5 16.42 -0.56 7.09
N GLY A 6 17.38 -1.47 7.19
CA GLY A 6 17.67 -2.21 8.43
C GLY A 6 16.75 -3.39 8.69
N PHE A 7 15.74 -3.64 7.84
CA PHE A 7 14.84 -4.78 7.92
C PHE A 7 14.40 -5.31 6.55
N ARG A 8 13.76 -6.48 6.53
CA ARG A 8 13.10 -7.07 5.38
C ARG A 8 11.66 -7.41 5.69
N ILE A 9 10.76 -7.10 4.76
CA ILE A 9 9.33 -7.44 4.84
C ILE A 9 9.01 -8.50 3.80
N GLU A 10 8.17 -9.47 4.15
CA GLU A 10 7.64 -10.47 3.21
C GLU A 10 6.18 -10.81 3.54
N ARG A 11 5.43 -11.20 2.51
CA ARG A 11 4.11 -11.81 2.65
C ARG A 11 4.26 -13.27 3.08
N LYS A 12 3.50 -13.69 4.09
CA LYS A 12 3.42 -15.08 4.57
C LYS A 12 1.99 -15.41 4.96
N ARG A 13 1.72 -16.68 5.29
CA ARG A 13 0.44 -17.05 5.90
C ARG A 13 0.32 -16.32 7.24
N SER A 14 -0.81 -15.64 7.44
CA SER A 14 -1.08 -14.91 8.69
C SER A 14 -1.09 -15.85 9.88
N SER A 15 -0.66 -15.35 11.04
CA SER A 15 -0.80 -16.03 12.33
C SER A 15 -2.23 -16.00 12.86
N LEU A 16 -3.10 -15.15 12.32
CA LEU A 16 -4.53 -15.13 12.64
C LEU A 16 -5.26 -16.26 11.90
N HIS A 17 -6.17 -16.93 12.61
CA HIS A 17 -7.00 -17.98 12.05
C HIS A 17 -7.89 -17.43 10.91
N LEU A 18 -7.82 -18.05 9.73
CA LEU A 18 -8.59 -17.71 8.52
C LEU A 18 -8.35 -16.30 7.92
N ALA A 19 -7.34 -15.54 8.39
CA ALA A 19 -7.01 -14.23 7.81
C ALA A 19 -6.25 -14.31 6.47
N GLY A 20 -5.81 -15.51 6.08
CA GLY A 20 -5.14 -15.74 4.80
C GLY A 20 -3.69 -15.25 4.80
N THR A 21 -3.41 -14.16 4.09
CA THR A 21 -2.05 -13.61 3.94
C THR A 21 -1.82 -12.52 4.99
N GLY A 22 -0.62 -12.48 5.56
CA GLY A 22 -0.13 -11.45 6.46
C GLY A 22 1.23 -10.92 6.00
N VAL A 23 1.70 -9.86 6.64
CA VAL A 23 2.97 -9.21 6.33
C VAL A 23 3.88 -9.29 7.55
N PHE A 24 5.12 -9.73 7.36
CA PHE A 24 6.04 -10.02 8.45
C PHE A 24 7.37 -9.32 8.27
N VAL A 25 7.97 -8.88 9.38
CA VAL A 25 9.41 -8.57 9.41
C VAL A 25 10.16 -9.90 9.43
N THR A 26 10.89 -10.23 8.36
CA THR A 26 11.54 -11.55 8.22
C THR A 26 13.03 -11.53 8.49
N ARG A 27 13.65 -10.34 8.46
CA ARG A 27 15.04 -10.11 8.83
C ARG A 27 15.20 -8.70 9.39
N GLY A 28 16.18 -8.52 10.26
CA GLY A 28 16.47 -7.22 10.87
C GLY A 28 15.39 -6.77 11.87
N ARG A 29 15.31 -5.47 12.10
CA ARG A 29 14.34 -4.86 13.03
C ARG A 29 13.86 -3.54 12.45
N ALA A 30 12.56 -3.28 12.55
CA ALA A 30 11.98 -1.99 12.16
C ALA A 30 11.84 -1.12 13.42
N PRO A 31 12.60 -0.02 13.55
CA PRO A 31 12.46 0.92 14.67
C PRO A 31 11.07 1.54 14.70
N LYS A 32 10.63 2.05 15.86
CA LYS A 32 9.41 2.87 15.97
C LYS A 32 9.48 4.09 15.04
N GLY A 33 8.37 4.41 14.38
CA GLY A 33 8.26 5.54 13.43
C GLY A 33 8.78 5.23 12.03
N SER A 34 9.18 3.99 11.75
CA SER A 34 9.65 3.59 10.42
C SER A 34 8.49 3.27 9.50
N ILE A 35 8.60 3.64 8.22
CA ILE A 35 7.70 3.17 7.18
C ILE A 35 8.01 1.69 6.91
N VAL A 36 7.06 0.81 7.20
CA VAL A 36 7.22 -0.65 7.05
C VAL A 36 6.42 -1.24 5.90
N ALA A 37 5.42 -0.53 5.39
CA ALA A 37 4.71 -0.90 4.16
C ALA A 37 4.06 0.34 3.51
N MET A 38 3.64 0.18 2.27
CA MET A 38 2.83 1.11 1.49
C MET A 38 1.57 0.38 1.05
N TYR A 39 0.42 1.02 1.18
CA TYR A 39 -0.85 0.52 0.66
C TYR A 39 -0.94 0.83 -0.84
N PRO A 40 -0.81 -0.18 -1.70
CA PRO A 40 -0.85 0.02 -3.14
C PRO A 40 -2.29 0.24 -3.62
N GLY A 41 -2.45 0.79 -4.82
CA GLY A 41 -3.76 0.73 -5.48
C GLY A 41 -4.08 1.87 -6.44
N THR A 42 -5.21 1.72 -7.10
CA THR A 42 -5.78 2.78 -7.95
C THR A 42 -6.51 3.78 -7.06
N ILE A 43 -6.18 5.06 -7.21
CA ILE A 43 -6.78 6.17 -6.45
C ILE A 43 -8.02 6.66 -7.18
N TYR A 44 -9.14 6.73 -6.47
CA TYR A 44 -10.40 7.31 -6.95
C TYR A 44 -10.75 8.53 -6.11
N GLN A 45 -10.98 9.66 -6.78
CA GLN A 45 -11.56 10.84 -6.17
C GLN A 45 -13.03 10.59 -5.80
N VAL A 46 -13.61 11.45 -4.95
CA VAL A 46 -14.97 11.29 -4.40
C VAL A 46 -16.04 11.21 -5.49
N ASP A 47 -15.82 11.85 -6.64
CA ASP A 47 -16.73 11.88 -7.79
C ASP A 47 -16.45 10.76 -8.82
N GLU A 48 -15.47 9.90 -8.59
CA GLU A 48 -15.02 8.90 -9.57
C GLU A 48 -15.70 7.54 -9.42
N PRO A 49 -15.95 6.83 -10.54
CA PRO A 49 -16.68 5.57 -10.51
C PRO A 49 -15.82 4.40 -10.02
N ILE A 50 -16.12 3.91 -8.82
CA ILE A 50 -15.51 2.69 -8.25
C ILE A 50 -16.48 1.49 -8.16
N PHE A 51 -17.76 1.67 -8.52
CA PHE A 51 -18.83 0.73 -8.19
C PHE A 51 -18.48 -0.74 -8.48
N PHE A 52 -18.10 -1.08 -9.71
CA PHE A 52 -17.79 -2.47 -10.09
C PHE A 52 -16.56 -3.02 -9.37
N GLN A 53 -15.52 -2.22 -9.18
CA GLN A 53 -14.29 -2.57 -8.49
C GLN A 53 -14.52 -2.78 -6.98
N SER A 54 -15.55 -2.15 -6.42
CA SER A 54 -15.88 -2.20 -4.99
C SER A 54 -16.69 -3.45 -4.57
N ILE A 55 -17.35 -4.13 -5.51
CA ILE A 55 -18.21 -5.29 -5.21
C ILE A 55 -17.39 -6.42 -4.59
N ARG A 56 -17.68 -6.74 -3.33
CA ARG A 56 -16.98 -7.78 -2.53
C ARG A 56 -15.46 -7.59 -2.49
N ASN A 57 -15.01 -6.33 -2.52
CA ASN A 57 -13.59 -6.01 -2.46
C ASN A 57 -13.20 -5.53 -1.05
N PRO A 58 -12.50 -6.37 -0.25
CA PRO A 58 -12.06 -5.98 1.09
C PRO A 58 -10.81 -5.07 1.07
N PHE A 59 -10.23 -4.81 -0.10
CA PHE A 59 -9.00 -4.02 -0.27
C PHE A 59 -9.27 -2.58 -0.73
N VAL A 60 -10.51 -2.10 -0.58
CA VAL A 60 -10.82 -0.68 -0.77
C VAL A 60 -10.50 0.05 0.53
N PHE A 61 -9.44 0.85 0.50
CA PHE A 61 -9.08 1.76 1.59
C PHE A 61 -9.77 3.10 1.38
N ARG A 62 -10.33 3.68 2.45
CA ARG A 62 -10.94 5.02 2.42
C ARG A 62 -10.10 5.99 3.23
N CYS A 63 -9.54 6.98 2.56
CA CYS A 63 -8.86 8.11 3.17
C CYS A 63 -9.86 9.04 3.88
N ILE A 64 -9.35 9.87 4.80
CA ILE A 64 -10.16 10.76 5.63
C ILE A 64 -10.96 11.78 4.82
N ASP A 65 -10.41 12.24 3.70
CA ASP A 65 -11.04 13.18 2.77
C ASP A 65 -12.01 12.52 1.79
N GLY A 66 -12.26 11.21 1.94
CA GLY A 66 -13.16 10.44 1.09
C GLY A 66 -12.52 9.88 -0.18
N VAL A 67 -11.24 10.16 -0.43
CA VAL A 67 -10.48 9.49 -1.50
C VAL A 67 -10.42 8.00 -1.24
N LEU A 68 -10.63 7.18 -2.28
CA LEU A 68 -10.59 5.73 -2.18
C LEU A 68 -9.34 5.19 -2.86
N ILE A 69 -8.73 4.16 -2.29
CA ILE A 69 -7.59 3.44 -2.88
C ILE A 69 -7.98 1.97 -3.00
N ASP A 70 -8.05 1.48 -4.24
CA ASP A 70 -8.32 0.08 -4.55
C ASP A 70 -7.02 -0.72 -4.65
N GLY A 71 -6.67 -1.40 -3.55
CA GLY A 71 -5.48 -2.23 -3.43
C GLY A 71 -5.66 -3.68 -3.85
N ASN A 72 -6.76 -4.04 -4.52
CA ASN A 72 -7.01 -5.42 -4.94
C ASN A 72 -6.14 -5.81 -6.13
N ASP A 73 -5.28 -6.81 -5.93
CA ASP A 73 -4.30 -7.27 -6.91
C ASP A 73 -4.87 -8.26 -7.95
N ARG A 74 -6.20 -8.44 -7.98
CA ARG A 74 -6.90 -9.44 -8.79
C ARG A 74 -8.00 -8.83 -9.66
N ALA A 75 -8.47 -9.64 -10.61
CA ALA A 75 -9.66 -9.40 -11.42
C ALA A 75 -9.72 -7.97 -12.04
N LEU A 76 -10.87 -7.30 -11.91
CA LEU A 76 -11.12 -6.00 -12.52
C LEU A 76 -10.16 -4.92 -11.98
N SER A 77 -9.95 -4.88 -10.66
CA SER A 77 -9.06 -3.92 -10.00
C SER A 77 -7.63 -3.96 -10.56
N LYS A 78 -7.08 -5.17 -10.74
CA LYS A 78 -5.78 -5.39 -11.40
C LYS A 78 -5.75 -4.82 -12.82
N THR A 79 -6.79 -5.07 -13.60
CA THR A 79 -6.88 -4.60 -14.99
C THR A 79 -6.96 -3.08 -15.04
N VAL A 80 -7.76 -2.46 -14.18
CA VAL A 80 -7.87 -1.00 -14.09
C VAL A 80 -6.53 -0.38 -13.71
N TYR A 81 -5.85 -0.87 -12.67
CA TYR A 81 -4.54 -0.36 -12.26
C TYR A 81 -3.53 -0.40 -13.42
N ARG A 82 -3.43 -1.53 -14.12
CA ARG A 82 -2.53 -1.69 -15.28
C ARG A 82 -2.86 -0.72 -16.41
N SER A 83 -4.14 -0.49 -16.66
CA SER A 83 -4.61 0.46 -17.67
C SER A 83 -4.16 1.89 -17.32
N CYS A 84 -4.43 2.34 -16.09
CA CYS A 84 -4.02 3.65 -15.61
C CYS A 84 -2.48 3.81 -15.63
N SER A 85 -1.76 2.79 -15.16
CA SER A 85 -0.28 2.79 -15.18
C SER A 85 0.30 2.86 -16.60
N GLY A 86 -0.31 2.15 -17.55
CA GLY A 86 0.09 2.18 -18.96
C GLY A 86 -0.19 3.52 -19.63
N ARG A 87 -1.33 4.14 -19.31
CA ARG A 87 -1.73 5.47 -19.78
C ARG A 87 -0.76 6.55 -19.30
N ASP A 88 -0.32 6.48 -18.04
CA ASP A 88 0.46 7.55 -17.40
C ASP A 88 1.96 7.49 -17.75
N ARG A 89 2.40 6.58 -18.62
CA ARG A 89 3.82 6.49 -19.01
C ARG A 89 4.29 7.76 -19.73
N LEU A 90 5.49 8.23 -19.38
CA LEU A 90 6.14 9.36 -20.06
C LEU A 90 7.41 8.87 -20.77
N GLY A 91 7.29 8.57 -22.06
CA GLY A 91 8.39 8.01 -22.84
C GLY A 91 8.95 6.72 -22.20
N PRO A 92 10.25 6.65 -21.85
CA PRO A 92 10.82 5.47 -21.20
C PRO A 92 10.43 5.36 -19.72
N PHE A 93 9.91 6.42 -19.10
CA PHE A 93 9.65 6.46 -17.66
C PHE A 93 8.29 5.86 -17.31
N GLY A 94 8.31 4.85 -16.42
CA GLY A 94 7.10 4.39 -15.72
C GLY A 94 6.82 5.30 -14.54
N LEU A 95 5.55 5.70 -14.35
CA LEU A 95 5.16 6.62 -13.28
C LEU A 95 4.48 5.94 -12.08
N SER A 96 4.43 4.61 -12.09
CA SER A 96 3.91 3.80 -10.99
C SER A 96 4.48 2.38 -11.06
N ASP A 97 4.59 1.71 -9.92
CA ASP A 97 5.04 0.32 -9.81
C ASP A 97 3.89 -0.64 -10.14
N CYS A 98 4.01 -1.48 -11.16
CA CYS A 98 3.04 -2.53 -11.47
C CYS A 98 3.37 -3.89 -10.82
N SER A 99 4.58 -4.03 -10.28
CA SER A 99 5.07 -5.32 -9.77
C SER A 99 4.37 -5.79 -8.50
N TRP A 100 3.73 -4.89 -7.73
CA TRP A 100 2.90 -5.26 -6.57
C TRP A 100 1.69 -6.13 -6.91
N LEU A 101 1.27 -6.15 -8.19
CA LEU A 101 0.25 -7.06 -8.72
C LEU A 101 0.74 -8.51 -8.88
N THR A 102 1.96 -8.80 -8.44
CA THR A 102 2.63 -10.11 -8.49
C THR A 102 3.05 -10.56 -7.10
N SER A 103 3.62 -11.76 -6.98
CA SER A 103 4.18 -12.30 -5.73
C SER A 103 5.47 -11.60 -5.27
N ASP A 104 6.15 -10.87 -6.15
CA ASP A 104 7.50 -10.38 -5.91
C ASP A 104 7.63 -8.92 -6.38
N PRO A 105 7.16 -7.95 -5.57
CA PRO A 105 7.25 -6.54 -5.93
C PRO A 105 8.69 -6.03 -5.94
N VAL A 106 8.99 -5.15 -6.88
CA VAL A 106 10.24 -4.39 -7.01
C VAL A 106 10.38 -3.45 -5.83
N ASN A 107 9.32 -2.69 -5.48
CA ASN A 107 9.24 -2.02 -4.20
C ASN A 107 8.74 -3.02 -3.13
N PRO A 108 9.61 -3.56 -2.25
CA PRO A 108 9.22 -4.57 -1.29
C PRO A 108 8.24 -4.07 -0.21
N LEU A 109 8.05 -2.75 -0.09
CA LEU A 109 7.08 -2.15 0.81
C LEU A 109 5.66 -2.17 0.24
N ALA A 110 5.46 -2.40 -1.05
CA ALA A 110 4.15 -2.36 -1.73
C ALA A 110 3.28 -3.61 -1.44
N VAL A 111 3.05 -3.88 -0.15
CA VAL A 111 2.33 -5.04 0.38
C VAL A 111 1.34 -4.67 1.49
N GLY A 112 1.08 -3.38 1.68
CA GLY A 112 0.26 -2.84 2.77
C GLY A 112 -1.19 -3.33 2.80
N GLN A 113 -1.74 -3.73 1.65
CA GLN A 113 -3.08 -4.31 1.53
C GLN A 113 -3.24 -5.67 2.22
N TYR A 114 -2.13 -6.35 2.55
CA TYR A 114 -2.13 -7.63 3.27
C TYR A 114 -1.81 -7.48 4.76
N VAL A 115 -1.65 -6.27 5.27
CA VAL A 115 -1.56 -6.05 6.72
C VAL A 115 -2.94 -6.25 7.31
N ASN A 116 -3.06 -7.24 8.18
CA ASN A 116 -4.33 -7.60 8.80
C ASN A 116 -4.71 -6.64 9.93
N ASN A 117 -6.00 -6.61 10.25
CA ASN A 117 -6.50 -5.89 11.41
C ASN A 117 -6.00 -6.56 12.70
N CYS A 118 -5.81 -5.75 13.73
CA CYS A 118 -5.57 -6.22 15.07
C CYS A 118 -6.77 -7.02 15.60
N SER A 119 -6.51 -7.86 16.58
CA SER A 119 -7.51 -8.62 17.33
C SER A 119 -7.25 -8.47 18.83
N ASN A 120 -8.14 -9.05 19.65
CA ASN A 120 -7.93 -9.10 21.10
C ASN A 120 -6.61 -9.81 21.49
N GLU A 121 -6.12 -10.71 20.63
CA GLU A 121 -4.89 -11.46 20.86
C GLU A 121 -3.66 -10.83 20.19
N LYS A 122 -3.88 -10.05 19.13
CA LYS A 122 -2.83 -9.44 18.29
C LYS A 122 -3.02 -7.93 18.25
N ALA A 123 -2.34 -7.22 19.14
CA ALA A 123 -2.38 -5.76 19.19
C ALA A 123 -1.80 -5.13 17.93
N ALA A 124 -2.35 -3.98 17.53
CA ALA A 124 -1.79 -3.19 16.43
C ALA A 124 -0.36 -2.75 16.75
N ASN A 125 0.55 -2.92 15.79
CA ASN A 125 1.93 -2.48 15.88
C ASN A 125 2.32 -1.54 14.72
N VAL A 126 1.38 -1.27 13.81
CA VAL A 126 1.49 -0.25 12.75
C VAL A 126 0.22 0.59 12.67
N CYS A 127 0.32 1.81 12.13
CA CYS A 127 -0.82 2.66 11.80
C CYS A 127 -0.75 3.14 10.35
N TYR A 128 -1.90 3.49 9.78
CA TYR A 128 -1.96 4.13 8.47
C TYR A 128 -1.67 5.62 8.58
N GLN A 129 -0.85 6.12 7.67
CA GLN A 129 -0.55 7.54 7.50
C GLN A 129 -0.78 7.91 6.04
N GLU A 130 -1.61 8.91 5.79
CA GLU A 130 -1.81 9.49 4.46
C GLU A 130 -0.63 10.42 4.13
N TYR A 131 -0.18 10.36 2.88
CA TYR A 131 0.94 11.14 2.40
C TYR A 131 0.71 11.56 0.95
N ASP A 132 0.76 12.85 0.68
CA ASP A 132 0.71 13.39 -0.67
C ASP A 132 2.13 13.54 -1.22
N VAL A 133 2.39 12.92 -2.37
CA VAL A 133 3.70 12.99 -3.03
C VAL A 133 3.93 14.42 -3.53
N PRO A 134 5.05 15.07 -3.14
CA PRO A 134 5.34 16.44 -3.54
C PRO A 134 5.45 16.59 -5.06
N GLU A 135 5.06 17.74 -5.59
CA GLU A 135 5.12 18.05 -7.03
C GLU A 135 6.53 17.87 -7.60
N GLY A 136 7.55 18.30 -6.85
CA GLY A 136 8.98 18.16 -7.20
C GLY A 136 9.58 16.77 -6.97
N PHE A 137 8.78 15.73 -6.68
CA PHE A 137 9.29 14.38 -6.49
C PHE A 137 9.94 13.86 -7.80
N PRO A 138 11.19 13.33 -7.77
CA PRO A 138 11.93 12.94 -8.96
C PRO A 138 11.15 11.97 -9.85
N LEU A 139 11.06 12.29 -11.14
CA LEU A 139 10.27 11.54 -12.11
C LEU A 139 10.71 10.08 -12.18
N GLU A 140 12.02 9.85 -12.17
CA GLU A 140 12.66 8.54 -12.27
C GLU A 140 12.33 7.64 -11.08
N LEU A 141 12.00 8.22 -9.92
CA LEU A 141 11.66 7.45 -8.72
C LEU A 141 10.16 7.11 -8.65
N ARG A 142 9.31 7.74 -9.46
CA ARG A 142 7.86 7.46 -9.47
C ARG A 142 7.55 6.02 -9.86
N GLN A 143 8.43 5.37 -10.62
CA GLN A 143 8.32 3.95 -10.97
C GLN A 143 8.28 2.99 -9.77
N PHE A 144 8.63 3.46 -8.56
CA PHE A 144 8.57 2.68 -7.32
C PHE A 144 7.35 3.00 -6.45
N LEU A 145 6.53 3.98 -6.83
CA LEU A 145 5.31 4.33 -6.11
C LEU A 145 4.18 3.38 -6.54
N PRO A 146 3.53 2.67 -5.61
CA PRO A 146 2.55 1.65 -5.97
C PRO A 146 1.12 2.20 -6.10
N ASN A 147 1.00 3.50 -6.39
CA ASN A 147 -0.27 4.21 -6.51
C ASN A 147 -0.38 4.88 -7.87
N VAL A 148 -1.59 4.92 -8.42
CA VAL A 148 -1.89 5.57 -9.71
C VAL A 148 -3.26 6.21 -9.65
N ASN A 149 -3.42 7.40 -10.25
CA ASN A 149 -4.72 8.06 -10.32
C ASN A 149 -5.63 7.37 -11.34
N TYR A 150 -6.89 7.14 -10.97
CA TYR A 150 -7.88 6.59 -11.89
C TYR A 150 -8.06 7.50 -13.11
N ARG A 151 -8.15 8.82 -12.91
CA ARG A 151 -8.29 9.82 -13.97
C ARG A 151 -6.97 10.49 -14.32
N ALA A 152 -6.73 10.69 -15.62
CA ALA A 152 -5.47 11.16 -16.18
C ALA A 152 -5.18 12.65 -15.90
N ASP A 153 -6.22 13.48 -15.86
CA ASP A 153 -6.14 14.94 -15.71
C ASP A 153 -6.30 15.41 -14.25
N THR A 154 -6.13 14.48 -13.29
CA THR A 154 -6.17 14.79 -11.86
C THR A 154 -5.13 15.86 -11.52
N GLN A 155 -5.60 17.01 -11.03
CA GLN A 155 -4.76 18.13 -10.60
C GLN A 155 -4.24 17.98 -9.17
N ARG A 156 -4.73 16.98 -8.43
CA ARG A 156 -4.31 16.70 -7.06
C ARG A 156 -2.97 15.95 -7.04
N PRO A 157 -2.15 16.16 -5.99
CA PRO A 157 -0.98 15.33 -5.75
C PRO A 157 -1.33 13.83 -5.75
N LEU A 158 -0.35 12.99 -6.07
CA LEU A 158 -0.53 11.54 -5.94
C LEU A 158 -0.64 11.18 -4.46
N ARG A 159 -1.81 10.70 -4.04
CA ARG A 159 -2.04 10.22 -2.67
C ARG A 159 -1.41 8.84 -2.49
N CYS A 160 -0.53 8.73 -1.51
CA CYS A 160 -0.05 7.47 -0.97
C CYS A 160 -0.61 7.24 0.44
N VAL A 161 -0.69 5.98 0.83
CA VAL A 161 -0.93 5.59 2.23
C VAL A 161 0.22 4.69 2.64
N VAL A 162 0.91 5.07 3.71
CA VAL A 162 2.03 4.31 4.27
C VAL A 162 1.63 3.72 5.62
N LEU A 163 2.28 2.63 5.99
CA LEU A 163 2.12 2.01 7.30
C LEU A 163 3.37 2.28 8.13
N VAL A 164 3.17 2.95 9.26
CA VAL A 164 4.23 3.41 10.16
C VAL A 164 4.24 2.56 11.42
N SER A 165 5.40 2.11 11.86
CA SER A 165 5.54 1.31 13.08
C SER A 165 5.24 2.12 14.35
N LEU A 166 4.36 1.61 15.21
CA LEU A 166 3.99 2.24 16.49
C LEU A 166 4.99 1.95 17.61
N ARG A 167 5.79 0.90 17.43
CA ARG A 167 6.87 0.44 18.32
C ARG A 167 7.97 -0.21 17.48
N GLU A 168 9.06 -0.60 18.13
CA GLU A 168 10.02 -1.50 17.48
C GLU A 168 9.34 -2.84 17.12
N ILE A 169 9.60 -3.34 15.91
CA ILE A 169 9.08 -4.61 15.39
C ILE A 169 10.27 -5.50 15.04
N ASN A 170 10.33 -6.65 15.70
CA ASN A 170 11.42 -7.61 15.59
C ASN A 170 11.21 -8.59 14.44
N CYS A 171 12.33 -9.21 14.03
CA CYS A 171 12.31 -10.35 13.14
C CYS A 171 11.37 -11.46 13.65
N GLY A 172 10.49 -11.93 12.78
CA GLY A 172 9.47 -12.93 13.06
C GLY A 172 8.08 -12.34 13.38
N GLU A 173 7.99 -11.05 13.71
CA GLU A 173 6.70 -10.43 14.04
C GLU A 173 5.86 -10.13 12.79
N GLU A 174 4.55 -10.36 12.90
CA GLU A 174 3.54 -9.96 11.91
C GLU A 174 3.11 -8.52 12.15
N LEU A 175 2.84 -7.79 11.07
CA LEU A 175 2.28 -6.45 11.11
C LEU A 175 0.76 -6.52 11.28
N PHE A 176 0.24 -5.75 12.23
CA PHE A 176 -1.18 -5.57 12.47
C PHE A 176 -1.51 -4.08 12.58
N SER A 177 -2.53 -3.64 11.84
CA SER A 177 -3.05 -2.27 11.92
C SER A 177 -4.37 -2.23 12.69
N ASN A 178 -4.82 -1.03 13.06
CA ASN A 178 -6.21 -0.82 13.45
C ASN A 178 -6.94 -0.17 12.26
N TYR A 179 -7.90 -0.86 11.66
CA TYR A 179 -8.64 -0.39 10.49
C TYR A 179 -9.47 0.89 10.75
N TYR A 180 -9.61 1.29 12.02
CA TYR A 180 -10.38 2.46 12.44
C TYR A 180 -9.52 3.71 12.73
N THR A 181 -8.19 3.63 12.65
CA THR A 181 -7.31 4.74 13.07
C THR A 181 -6.38 5.15 11.93
N ILE A 182 -6.73 6.25 11.26
CA ILE A 182 -5.79 7.05 10.47
C ILE A 182 -5.17 8.06 11.44
N VAL A 183 -3.85 8.10 11.52
CA VAL A 183 -3.13 9.06 12.38
C VAL A 183 -2.72 10.26 11.50
N HIS A 184 -2.85 11.46 12.04
CA HIS A 184 -2.48 12.71 11.38
C HIS A 184 -1.00 13.04 11.57
#